data_AF-A0A8H5J9P5-F1
#
_entry.id   AF-A0A8H5J9P5-F1
#
_cell.length_a   1.000
_cell.length_b   1.000
_cell.length_c   1.000
_cell.angle_alpha   90.00
_cell.angle_beta   90.00
_cell.angle_gamma   90.00
#
_symmetry.space_group_name_H-M   'P 1'
#
loop_
_entity.id
_entity.type
_entity.pdbx_description
1 polymer ?
#
loop_
_entity_poly.entity_id
_entity_poly.type
_entity_poly.pdbx_seq_one_letter_code
_entity_poly.pdbx_strand_id
1 'polypeptide(L)'
;MSSNTPTALPSGPSDPRGSKTKRGHRKSRKGCQTCKLRRIKCGEEKPICAHCERRGEECHYIVPFHTRNYTTPVTSPPSATTPSLGLLDLELMHNFCTSTYATLSNDVAVRDLWRIRIVRLCLKCDYAMLAVLSVSALHLSHFSTERKEFLRERAVVYHSQALSIAAPFIDAYDNTNAQELFAFSILTIYYSFAQTPEKEDGPYPPWVLLINGCASFASLGDSALTLGPFSALLSNARRRFKIRERVFKTDYVQQLKVFIDETVTDPAQCSIYQDALSALNQTYGVFYETDGDKDLVDIFSWTVPAKAFFEFVADEEPEALVVLSYFCVLLHKLPTSMDIFPRADTPDGSKPDFKLFRYTPSLPAAIVAAVIFAILSCLHIWRLGKARAWYFIPFAVGGAFETIGYAARTVSHKNQESVPAFSLQAILILVAPALFAASIYMILGRIIISLRAQHLSLIPVQWLTKVFICGDILSFSLQGAGGGIQASRTIEGYNRGEKIILAGLFVQIVVFGFFVITSGLFHLKCLKNPTSAARENAFPWKLELRVLYTVSTIILVRSIFRVVEYLQGNAGFLVSHEIFLYIFDAVLMAIVMAVFLIWYVDHLQYKDGSQYILEPCVAEETNSS
;
A
#
# COMPACT_ATOMS: atom_id res chain seq x y z
N MET A 1 9.72 57.08 55.70
CA MET A 1 9.12 57.00 57.04
C MET A 1 7.91 57.89 57.07
N SER A 2 6.73 57.32 57.28
CA SER A 2 5.68 57.84 58.17
C SER A 2 4.40 57.03 57.93
N SER A 3 4.16 56.19 58.93
CA SER A 3 2.98 55.40 59.23
C SER A 3 1.73 56.27 59.45
N ASN A 4 0.53 55.69 59.31
CA ASN A 4 -0.30 55.43 60.49
C ASN A 4 -1.58 54.65 60.16
N THR A 5 -1.81 53.66 61.02
CA THR A 5 -2.91 52.71 61.14
C THR A 5 -4.06 53.32 61.99
N PRO A 6 -5.13 52.59 62.39
CA PRO A 6 -6.52 53.02 62.25
C PRO A 6 -7.22 53.33 63.59
N THR A 7 -8.48 53.77 63.55
CA THR A 7 -9.32 53.94 64.75
C THR A 7 -10.68 53.26 64.56
N ALA A 8 -11.14 52.60 65.62
CA ALA A 8 -12.31 51.74 65.69
C ALA A 8 -13.53 52.38 66.39
N LEU A 9 -14.73 51.90 66.00
CA LEU A 9 -15.97 51.62 66.76
C LEU A 9 -16.70 52.75 67.55
N PRO A 10 -18.06 52.72 67.56
CA PRO A 10 -18.73 52.04 68.68
C PRO A 10 -20.02 51.26 68.33
N SER A 11 -20.45 50.46 69.30
CA SER A 11 -21.56 49.50 69.29
C SER A 11 -22.77 49.95 70.12
N GLY A 12 -23.98 49.51 69.73
CA GLY A 12 -25.16 49.36 70.60
C GLY A 12 -26.48 49.29 69.79
N PRO A 13 -27.62 48.84 70.36
CA PRO A 13 -27.86 47.61 71.12
C PRO A 13 -28.87 46.67 70.40
N SER A 14 -29.02 45.46 70.95
CA SER A 14 -29.82 44.33 70.45
C SER A 14 -31.32 44.39 70.78
N ASP A 15 -32.17 43.96 69.84
CA ASP A 15 -33.59 43.58 70.06
C ASP A 15 -34.00 42.44 69.08
N PRO A 16 -35.10 41.67 69.32
CA PRO A 16 -35.08 40.22 69.16
C PRO A 16 -35.99 39.69 68.04
N ARG A 17 -35.72 38.44 67.66
CA ARG A 17 -36.62 37.44 67.06
C ARG A 17 -37.51 37.90 65.89
N GLY A 18 -37.11 37.47 64.70
CA GLY A 18 -38.03 37.22 63.60
C GLY A 18 -37.43 36.20 62.65
N SER A 19 -37.80 34.93 62.80
CA SER A 19 -37.54 33.88 61.81
C SER A 19 -38.19 34.29 60.48
N LYS A 20 -37.41 34.94 59.60
CA LYS A 20 -37.81 35.16 58.21
C LYS A 20 -37.32 33.99 57.39
N THR A 21 -38.25 33.06 57.17
CA THR A 21 -38.21 32.07 56.10
C THR A 21 -37.72 32.74 54.81
N LYS A 22 -36.59 32.27 54.27
CA LYS A 22 -36.13 32.67 52.93
C LYS A 22 -37.17 32.17 51.93
N ARG A 23 -38.04 33.07 51.46
CA ARG A 23 -38.87 32.83 50.28
C ARG A 23 -37.97 32.36 49.13
N GLY A 24 -38.25 31.17 48.60
CA GLY A 24 -37.57 30.67 47.41
C GLY A 24 -37.80 31.62 46.23
N HIS A 25 -36.72 32.19 45.71
CA HIS A 25 -36.82 33.03 44.51
C HIS A 25 -36.89 32.16 43.25
N ARG A 26 -37.88 32.43 42.41
CA ARG A 26 -37.97 31.87 41.05
C ARG A 26 -36.76 32.36 40.24
N LYS A 27 -35.95 31.43 39.74
CA LYS A 27 -34.75 31.71 38.95
C LYS A 27 -35.11 32.51 37.69
N SER A 28 -34.48 33.66 37.50
CA SER A 28 -34.55 34.45 36.26
C SER A 28 -33.95 33.61 35.13
N ARG A 29 -34.75 33.30 34.09
CA ARG A 29 -34.31 32.47 32.96
C ARG A 29 -33.38 33.24 32.02
N LYS A 30 -33.55 34.56 31.89
CA LYS A 30 -32.80 35.43 30.95
C LYS A 30 -31.78 36.36 31.63
N GLY A 31 -31.49 36.17 32.91
CA GLY A 31 -30.54 37.01 33.65
C GLY A 31 -29.12 36.97 33.10
N CYS A 32 -28.38 38.07 33.29
CA CYS A 32 -26.98 38.21 32.90
C CYS A 32 -26.08 37.20 33.62
N GLN A 33 -24.92 36.93 33.04
CA GLN A 33 -23.98 35.92 33.51
C GLN A 33 -23.38 36.30 34.87
N THR A 34 -23.10 37.59 35.09
CA THR A 34 -22.58 38.13 36.35
C THR A 34 -23.53 37.90 37.53
N CYS A 35 -24.84 38.17 37.36
CA CYS A 35 -25.83 37.89 38.39
C CYS A 35 -26.07 36.37 38.59
N LYS A 36 -25.99 35.57 37.52
CA LYS A 36 -26.11 34.11 37.60
C LYS A 36 -24.97 33.47 38.39
N LEU A 37 -23.72 33.89 38.14
CA LEU A 37 -22.54 33.44 38.89
C LEU A 37 -22.66 33.75 40.38
N ARG A 38 -23.21 34.92 40.71
CA ARG A 38 -23.44 35.35 42.09
C ARG A 38 -24.70 34.77 42.73
N ARG A 39 -25.47 33.96 41.99
CA ARG A 39 -26.70 33.31 42.45
C ARG A 39 -27.73 34.30 43.03
N ILE A 40 -27.80 35.50 42.45
CA ILE A 40 -28.76 36.56 42.80
C ILE A 40 -29.74 36.81 41.65
N LYS A 41 -30.90 37.40 41.94
CA LYS A 41 -31.91 37.70 40.92
C LYS A 41 -31.46 38.88 40.06
N CYS A 42 -31.30 38.64 38.75
CA CYS A 42 -31.05 39.69 37.77
C CYS A 42 -32.34 40.47 37.50
N GLY A 43 -32.23 41.78 37.30
CA GLY A 43 -33.35 42.63 36.89
C GLY A 43 -33.69 42.53 35.39
N GLU A 44 -32.83 41.88 34.60
CA GLU A 44 -32.98 41.66 33.15
C GLU A 44 -33.03 42.93 32.30
N GLU A 45 -32.75 44.11 32.88
CA GLU A 45 -32.63 45.36 32.14
C GLU A 45 -31.40 45.32 31.21
N LYS A 46 -31.55 45.88 30.01
CA LYS A 46 -30.51 45.95 28.98
C LYS A 46 -30.22 47.43 28.68
N PRO A 47 -28.96 47.82 28.43
CA PRO A 47 -27.78 46.96 28.21
C PRO A 47 -27.13 46.42 29.51
N ILE A 48 -27.37 47.04 30.66
CA ILE A 48 -26.80 46.68 31.97
C ILE A 48 -27.97 46.50 32.95
N CYS A 49 -27.95 45.42 33.75
CA CYS A 49 -28.99 45.24 34.77
C CYS A 49 -28.77 46.16 35.97
N ALA A 50 -29.86 46.56 36.63
CA ALA A 50 -29.85 47.51 37.76
C ALA A 50 -29.02 47.03 38.97
N HIS A 51 -28.64 45.75 39.01
CA HIS A 51 -27.79 45.19 40.06
C HIS A 51 -26.29 45.28 39.72
N CYS A 52 -25.92 45.12 38.45
CA CYS A 52 -24.55 45.31 37.99
C CYS A 52 -24.18 46.79 37.94
N GLU A 53 -25.13 47.64 37.52
CA GLU A 53 -24.95 49.09 37.48
C GLU A 53 -24.66 49.71 38.86
N ARG A 54 -25.50 49.40 39.87
CA ARG A 54 -25.30 49.88 41.25
C ARG A 54 -24.00 49.42 41.89
N ARG A 55 -23.37 48.37 41.37
CA ARG A 55 -22.12 47.81 41.90
C ARG A 55 -20.89 48.15 41.05
N GLY A 56 -21.07 48.85 39.92
CA GLY A 56 -19.99 49.13 38.99
C GLY A 56 -19.35 47.86 38.41
N GLU A 57 -20.11 46.78 38.26
CA GLU A 57 -19.61 45.50 37.74
C GLU A 57 -20.03 45.28 36.28
N GLU A 58 -19.16 44.64 35.50
CA GLU A 58 -19.40 44.38 34.08
C GLU A 58 -20.57 43.39 33.87
N CYS A 59 -21.53 43.76 33.02
CA CYS A 59 -22.80 43.05 32.85
C CYS A 59 -22.87 42.35 31.48
N HIS A 60 -22.68 41.03 31.45
CA HIS A 60 -22.68 40.26 30.20
C HIS A 60 -23.96 39.45 30.01
N TYR A 61 -24.71 39.71 28.94
CA TYR A 61 -25.82 38.88 28.50
C TYR A 61 -25.38 38.00 27.32
N ILE A 62 -25.64 36.70 27.38
CA ILE A 62 -25.39 35.78 26.26
C ILE A 62 -26.35 36.15 25.12
N VAL A 63 -25.80 36.63 24.01
CA VAL A 63 -26.55 36.82 22.76
C VAL A 63 -26.57 35.47 22.03
N PRO A 64 -27.74 34.85 21.78
CA PRO A 64 -27.80 33.70 20.89
C PRO A 64 -27.32 34.16 19.51
N PHE A 65 -26.38 33.42 18.92
CA PHE A 65 -25.89 33.68 17.57
C PHE A 65 -27.08 33.79 16.61
N HIS A 66 -27.23 34.98 16.01
CA HIS A 66 -28.20 35.22 14.96
C HIS A 66 -27.78 34.44 13.71
N THR A 67 -28.52 33.39 13.40
CA THR A 67 -28.72 32.92 12.02
C THR A 67 -29.20 34.10 11.17
N ARG A 68 -28.36 34.56 10.24
CA ARG A 68 -28.79 35.50 9.20
C ARG A 68 -29.54 34.71 8.13
N ASN A 69 -30.86 34.85 8.14
CA ASN A 69 -31.73 34.42 7.04
C ASN A 69 -31.49 35.37 5.84
N TYR A 70 -30.96 34.85 4.74
CA TYR A 70 -31.23 35.46 3.43
C TYR A 70 -32.67 35.17 3.06
N THR A 71 -33.42 36.22 2.79
CA THR A 71 -34.87 36.17 2.53
C THR A 71 -35.12 35.68 1.12
N THR A 72 -35.68 34.48 0.98
CA THR A 72 -36.51 34.09 -0.17
C THR A 72 -37.86 33.57 0.36
N PRO A 73 -38.96 33.69 -0.40
CA PRO A 73 -40.31 33.54 0.14
C PRO A 73 -40.60 32.07 0.49
N VAL A 74 -40.85 31.83 1.78
CA VAL A 74 -41.19 30.51 2.33
C VAL A 74 -42.63 30.14 1.95
N THR A 75 -42.79 29.04 1.21
CA THR A 75 -44.04 28.27 1.20
C THR A 75 -43.87 27.14 2.21
N SER A 76 -44.55 27.25 3.37
CA SER A 76 -44.81 26.25 4.44
C SER A 76 -43.62 25.46 5.06
N PRO A 77 -43.59 25.28 6.40
CA PRO A 77 -42.51 24.55 7.09
C PRO A 77 -42.74 23.03 7.05
N PRO A 78 -41.71 22.19 6.83
CA PRO A 78 -41.81 20.78 7.16
C PRO A 78 -41.47 20.56 8.65
N SER A 79 -42.13 19.53 9.16
CA SER A 79 -42.14 18.99 10.51
C SER A 79 -40.74 18.83 11.14
N ALA A 80 -40.68 19.03 12.46
CA ALA A 80 -39.50 18.87 13.31
C ALA A 80 -38.80 17.52 13.06
N THR A 81 -37.61 17.57 12.47
CA THR A 81 -36.72 16.42 12.25
C THR A 81 -35.83 16.24 13.49
N THR A 82 -35.78 15.03 14.03
CA THR A 82 -34.77 14.58 15.00
C THR A 82 -33.36 14.91 14.47
N PRO A 83 -32.41 15.41 15.29
CA PRO A 83 -31.07 15.72 14.81
C PRO A 83 -30.35 14.42 14.40
N SER A 84 -30.27 14.15 13.10
CA SER A 84 -29.49 13.06 12.53
C SER A 84 -28.02 13.46 12.51
N LEU A 85 -27.17 12.75 13.24
CA LEU A 85 -25.72 12.97 13.20
C LEU A 85 -25.17 12.49 11.84
N GLY A 86 -24.54 13.39 11.08
CA GLY A 86 -23.91 13.08 9.79
C GLY A 86 -22.66 12.23 9.97
N LEU A 87 -22.82 10.91 10.19
CA LEU A 87 -21.70 9.99 10.42
C LEU A 87 -20.72 9.95 9.25
N LEU A 88 -21.20 10.06 8.01
CA LEU A 88 -20.35 10.16 6.82
C LEU A 88 -19.51 11.44 6.84
N ASP A 89 -20.10 12.60 7.17
CA ASP A 89 -19.38 13.86 7.24
C ASP A 89 -18.27 13.81 8.30
N LEU A 90 -18.54 13.14 9.43
CA LEU A 90 -17.55 12.92 10.48
C LEU A 90 -16.43 11.95 10.05
N GLU A 91 -16.76 10.86 9.35
CA GLU A 91 -15.78 9.93 8.77
C GLU A 91 -14.86 10.66 7.80
N LEU A 92 -15.42 11.46 6.89
CA LEU A 92 -14.68 12.21 5.89
C LEU A 92 -13.84 13.32 6.52
N MET A 93 -14.35 14.04 7.51
CA MET A 93 -13.56 15.01 8.28
C MET A 93 -12.38 14.32 8.98
N HIS A 94 -12.63 13.17 9.62
CA HIS A 94 -11.59 12.39 10.28
C HIS A 94 -10.51 11.97 9.27
N ASN A 95 -10.92 11.34 8.16
CA ASN A 95 -10.04 10.93 7.07
C ASN A 95 -9.24 12.10 6.48
N PHE A 96 -9.81 13.31 6.42
CA PHE A 96 -9.06 14.48 5.98
C PHE A 96 -7.90 14.79 6.94
N CYS A 97 -8.20 14.81 8.24
CA CYS A 97 -7.25 15.17 9.30
C CYS A 97 -6.23 14.07 9.67
N THR A 98 -6.47 12.82 9.26
CA THR A 98 -5.61 11.68 9.58
C THR A 98 -4.86 11.12 8.38
N SER A 99 -5.40 11.24 7.17
CA SER A 99 -4.83 10.59 5.98
C SER A 99 -4.74 11.53 4.78
N THR A 100 -5.83 12.18 4.37
CA THR A 100 -5.86 12.99 3.14
C THR A 100 -4.85 14.13 3.17
N TYR A 101 -4.73 14.85 4.30
CA TYR A 101 -3.79 15.97 4.42
C TYR A 101 -2.34 15.58 4.11
N ALA A 102 -1.95 14.33 4.37
CA ALA A 102 -0.59 13.86 4.19
C ALA A 102 -0.21 13.69 2.71
N THR A 103 -1.21 13.64 1.82
CA THR A 103 -1.05 13.47 0.37
C THR A 103 -1.11 14.77 -0.42
N LEU A 104 -1.52 15.88 0.22
CA LEU A 104 -1.70 17.17 -0.45
C LEU A 104 -0.39 17.88 -0.80
N SER A 105 0.70 17.56 -0.12
CA SER A 105 2.00 18.23 -0.29
C SER A 105 3.12 17.38 0.32
N ASN A 106 4.32 17.45 -0.26
CA ASN A 106 5.51 16.85 0.36
C ASN A 106 6.12 17.71 1.47
N ASP A 107 5.80 19.01 1.50
CA ASP A 107 6.26 19.93 2.55
C ASP A 107 5.48 19.70 3.86
N VAL A 108 6.20 19.36 4.93
CA VAL A 108 5.64 19.12 6.27
C VAL A 108 4.84 20.33 6.77
N ALA A 109 5.34 21.56 6.56
CA ALA A 109 4.69 22.77 7.04
C ALA A 109 3.36 23.03 6.30
N VAL A 110 3.32 22.72 5.00
CA VAL A 110 2.11 22.81 4.18
C VAL A 110 1.09 21.76 4.61
N ARG A 111 1.53 20.53 4.91
CA ARG A 111 0.65 19.48 5.46
C ARG A 111 0.01 19.87 6.79
N ASP A 112 0.80 20.42 7.72
CA ASP A 112 0.29 20.87 9.02
C ASP A 112 -0.67 22.06 8.89
N LEU A 113 -0.41 22.95 7.93
CA LEU A 113 -1.32 24.04 7.56
C LEU A 113 -2.70 23.48 7.18
N TRP A 114 -2.74 22.54 6.23
CA TRP A 114 -3.97 21.90 5.75
C TRP A 114 -4.70 21.15 6.86
N ARG A 115 -3.98 20.36 7.65
CA ARG A 115 -4.55 19.56 8.73
C ARG A 115 -5.22 20.39 9.83
N ILE A 116 -4.61 21.51 10.22
CA ILE A 116 -5.00 22.22 11.45
C ILE A 116 -5.64 23.58 11.13
N ARG A 117 -4.93 24.45 10.40
CA ARG A 117 -5.34 25.84 10.24
C ARG A 117 -6.45 25.97 9.22
N ILE A 118 -6.34 25.27 8.09
CA ILE A 118 -7.34 25.34 7.03
C ILE A 118 -8.63 24.66 7.46
N VAL A 119 -8.58 23.47 8.09
CA VAL A 119 -9.80 22.84 8.64
C VAL A 119 -10.52 23.77 9.63
N ARG A 120 -9.79 24.47 10.52
CA ARG A 120 -10.39 25.46 11.44
C ARG A 120 -10.99 26.69 10.74
N LEU A 121 -10.42 27.10 9.62
CA LEU A 121 -10.98 28.15 8.77
C LEU A 121 -12.27 27.64 8.11
N CYS A 122 -12.21 26.48 7.46
CA CYS A 122 -13.34 25.85 6.78
C CYS A 122 -14.50 25.54 7.74
N LEU A 123 -14.26 25.24 9.03
CA LEU A 123 -15.33 25.03 10.02
C LEU A 123 -16.24 26.25 10.23
N LYS A 124 -15.82 27.44 9.76
CA LYS A 124 -16.61 28.67 9.81
C LYS A 124 -17.34 28.98 8.49
N CYS A 125 -17.16 28.13 7.48
CA CYS A 125 -17.56 28.40 6.10
C CYS A 125 -18.05 27.14 5.39
N ASP A 126 -19.36 27.08 5.13
CA ASP A 126 -20.02 25.88 4.63
C ASP A 126 -19.44 25.38 3.29
N TYR A 127 -19.25 26.27 2.31
CA TYR A 127 -18.71 25.85 1.00
C TYR A 127 -17.27 25.34 1.10
N ALA A 128 -16.43 25.98 1.92
CA ALA A 128 -15.05 25.55 2.10
C ALA A 128 -14.99 24.21 2.84
N MET A 129 -15.91 23.96 3.78
CA MET A 129 -16.01 22.67 4.46
C MET A 129 -16.49 21.56 3.51
N LEU A 130 -17.52 21.82 2.71
CA LEU A 130 -18.01 20.87 1.70
C LEU A 130 -16.89 20.51 0.71
N ALA A 131 -16.04 21.46 0.34
CA ALA A 131 -14.86 21.18 -0.47
C ALA A 131 -13.85 20.26 0.24
N VAL A 132 -13.57 20.46 1.53
CA VAL A 132 -12.75 19.53 2.35
C VAL A 132 -13.33 18.12 2.33
N LEU A 133 -14.64 17.98 2.54
CA LEU A 133 -15.31 16.68 2.54
C LEU A 133 -15.29 16.03 1.15
N SER A 134 -15.42 16.81 0.07
CA SER A 134 -15.35 16.31 -1.31
C SER A 134 -13.98 15.70 -1.65
N VAL A 135 -12.89 16.39 -1.31
CA VAL A 135 -11.52 15.90 -1.52
C VAL A 135 -11.26 14.67 -0.67
N SER A 136 -11.72 14.68 0.59
CA SER A 136 -11.59 13.52 1.48
C SER A 136 -12.35 12.30 0.97
N ALA A 137 -13.55 12.49 0.40
CA ALA A 137 -14.36 11.43 -0.16
C ALA A 137 -13.70 10.81 -1.40
N LEU A 138 -13.14 11.63 -2.31
CA LEU A 138 -12.36 11.11 -3.44
C LEU A 138 -11.12 10.34 -2.97
N HIS A 139 -10.37 10.89 -2.02
CA HIS A 139 -9.20 10.22 -1.47
C HIS A 139 -9.58 8.87 -0.84
N LEU A 140 -10.62 8.83 0.00
CA LEU A 140 -11.09 7.58 0.62
C LEU A 140 -11.61 6.57 -0.41
N SER A 141 -12.24 7.05 -1.50
CA SER A 141 -12.74 6.19 -2.58
C SER A 141 -11.62 5.40 -3.28
N HIS A 142 -10.40 5.96 -3.34
CA HIS A 142 -9.26 5.28 -3.94
C HIS A 142 -8.85 4.02 -3.16
N PHE A 143 -9.03 4.02 -1.84
CA PHE A 143 -8.64 2.92 -0.95
C PHE A 143 -9.81 2.01 -0.56
N SER A 144 -11.05 2.34 -0.95
CA SER A 144 -12.25 1.56 -0.61
C SER A 144 -12.84 0.91 -1.86
N THR A 145 -12.62 -0.38 -2.05
CA THR A 145 -13.18 -1.15 -3.19
C THR A 145 -14.70 -1.28 -3.13
N GLU A 146 -15.25 -1.55 -1.94
CA GLU A 146 -16.70 -1.76 -1.74
C GLU A 146 -17.52 -0.46 -1.85
N ARG A 147 -16.99 0.66 -1.35
CA ARG A 147 -17.70 1.96 -1.29
C ARG A 147 -17.22 2.96 -2.34
N LYS A 148 -16.42 2.52 -3.32
CA LYS A 148 -15.77 3.41 -4.31
C LYS A 148 -16.77 4.33 -4.99
N GLU A 149 -17.79 3.75 -5.62
CA GLU A 149 -18.80 4.49 -6.40
C GLU A 149 -19.60 5.43 -5.51
N PHE A 150 -20.08 4.94 -4.37
CA PHE A 150 -20.79 5.74 -3.37
C PHE A 150 -19.97 6.96 -2.91
N LEU A 151 -18.70 6.78 -2.57
CA LEU A 151 -17.84 7.87 -2.11
C LEU A 151 -17.53 8.87 -3.23
N ARG A 152 -17.38 8.40 -4.47
CA ARG A 152 -17.22 9.28 -5.64
C ARG A 152 -18.47 10.12 -5.90
N GLU A 153 -19.64 9.50 -5.88
CA GLU A 153 -20.92 10.20 -6.03
C GLU A 153 -21.11 11.25 -4.93
N ARG A 154 -20.81 10.89 -3.68
CA ARG A 154 -20.84 11.83 -2.55
C ARG A 154 -19.87 12.99 -2.73
N ALA A 155 -18.67 12.75 -3.25
CA ALA A 155 -17.72 13.81 -3.54
C ALA A 155 -18.27 14.81 -4.57
N VAL A 156 -18.90 14.34 -5.64
CA VAL A 156 -19.54 15.18 -6.66
C VAL A 156 -20.67 16.01 -6.05
N VAL A 157 -21.51 15.42 -5.21
CA VAL A 157 -22.60 16.12 -4.52
C VAL A 157 -22.06 17.23 -3.62
N TYR A 158 -21.07 16.93 -2.77
CA TYR A 158 -20.47 17.94 -1.89
C TYR A 158 -19.81 19.07 -2.69
N HIS A 159 -19.06 18.75 -3.75
CA HIS A 159 -18.39 19.76 -4.55
C HIS A 159 -19.38 20.66 -5.30
N SER A 160 -20.42 20.08 -5.91
CA SER A 160 -21.47 20.83 -6.61
C SER A 160 -22.23 21.77 -5.66
N GLN A 161 -22.53 21.28 -4.45
CA GLN A 161 -23.14 22.10 -3.41
C GLN A 161 -22.21 23.22 -2.94
N ALA A 162 -20.93 22.91 -2.74
CA ALA A 162 -19.92 23.91 -2.37
C ALA A 162 -19.84 25.03 -3.40
N LEU A 163 -19.77 24.69 -4.70
CA LEU A 163 -19.71 25.67 -5.79
C LEU A 163 -20.96 26.56 -5.85
N SER A 164 -22.15 25.96 -5.72
CA SER A 164 -23.42 26.70 -5.68
C SER A 164 -23.48 27.72 -4.53
N ILE A 165 -23.01 27.33 -3.35
CA ILE A 165 -22.96 28.22 -2.18
C ILE A 165 -21.86 29.29 -2.35
N ALA A 166 -20.71 28.94 -2.95
CA ALA A 166 -19.59 29.86 -3.13
C ALA A 166 -19.82 30.92 -4.22
N ALA A 167 -20.60 30.62 -5.26
CA ALA A 167 -20.84 31.50 -6.42
C ALA A 167 -21.11 32.98 -6.08
N PRO A 168 -22.08 33.35 -5.23
CA PRO A 168 -22.32 34.76 -4.91
C PRO A 168 -21.17 35.43 -4.15
N PHE A 169 -20.34 34.66 -3.43
CA PHE A 169 -19.16 35.19 -2.74
C PHE A 169 -17.98 35.39 -3.70
N ILE A 170 -17.90 34.58 -4.75
CA ILE A 170 -16.91 34.76 -5.83
C ILE A 170 -17.16 36.09 -6.55
N ASP A 171 -18.41 36.39 -6.87
CA ASP A 171 -18.79 37.66 -7.51
C ASP A 171 -18.54 38.88 -6.60
N ALA A 172 -18.68 38.69 -5.29
CA ALA A 172 -18.44 39.69 -4.25
C ALA A 172 -17.10 39.46 -3.52
N TYR A 173 -16.04 39.15 -4.26
CA TYR A 173 -14.71 38.92 -3.67
C TYR A 173 -14.17 40.17 -2.96
N ASP A 174 -13.78 40.03 -1.69
CA ASP A 174 -13.16 41.09 -0.90
C ASP A 174 -12.18 40.54 0.15
N ASN A 175 -11.54 41.43 0.93
CA ASN A 175 -10.61 41.03 1.98
C ASN A 175 -11.25 40.24 3.14
N THR A 176 -12.59 40.23 3.26
CA THR A 176 -13.32 39.57 4.36
C THR A 176 -13.61 38.10 4.06
N ASN A 177 -13.75 37.74 2.78
CA ASN A 177 -13.97 36.35 2.33
C ASN A 177 -12.77 35.76 1.57
N ALA A 178 -11.70 36.55 1.37
CA ALA A 178 -10.51 36.15 0.61
C ALA A 178 -9.89 34.83 1.11
N GLN A 179 -9.81 34.60 2.42
CA GLN A 179 -9.15 33.41 2.97
C GLN A 179 -9.94 32.13 2.68
N GLU A 180 -11.26 32.18 2.88
CA GLU A 180 -12.17 31.06 2.66
C GLU A 180 -12.29 30.72 1.17
N LEU A 181 -12.41 31.73 0.31
CA LEU A 181 -12.43 31.55 -1.15
C LEU A 181 -11.10 31.03 -1.67
N PHE A 182 -9.97 31.49 -1.12
CA PHE A 182 -8.67 30.97 -1.48
C PHE A 182 -8.51 29.50 -1.07
N ALA A 183 -8.93 29.13 0.15
CA ALA A 183 -8.97 27.73 0.60
C ALA A 183 -9.85 26.87 -0.31
N PHE A 184 -11.06 27.35 -0.62
CA PHE A 184 -12.00 26.69 -1.51
C PHE A 184 -11.41 26.50 -2.92
N SER A 185 -10.73 27.51 -3.48
CA SER A 185 -10.12 27.43 -4.80
C SER A 185 -9.03 26.35 -4.88
N ILE A 186 -8.17 26.24 -3.87
CA ILE A 186 -7.13 25.20 -3.85
C ILE A 186 -7.74 23.81 -3.64
N LEU A 187 -8.75 23.67 -2.77
CA LEU A 187 -9.46 22.41 -2.59
C LEU A 187 -10.18 21.98 -3.88
N THR A 188 -10.68 22.93 -4.65
CA THR A 188 -11.30 22.68 -5.95
C THR A 188 -10.27 22.20 -6.99
N ILE A 189 -9.05 22.74 -6.96
CA ILE A 189 -7.93 22.21 -7.76
C ILE A 189 -7.63 20.76 -7.38
N TYR A 190 -7.51 20.44 -6.08
CA TYR A 190 -7.29 19.05 -5.64
C TYR A 190 -8.44 18.12 -6.01
N TYR A 191 -9.68 18.59 -5.89
CA TYR A 191 -10.86 17.85 -6.34
C TYR A 191 -10.79 17.55 -7.84
N SER A 192 -10.50 18.56 -8.66
CA SER A 192 -10.37 18.42 -10.12
C SER A 192 -9.23 17.49 -10.50
N PHE A 193 -8.11 17.52 -9.76
CA PHE A 193 -7.04 16.55 -9.95
C PHE A 193 -7.51 15.15 -9.59
N ALA A 194 -8.16 14.94 -8.44
CA ALA A 194 -8.59 13.62 -7.97
C ALA A 194 -9.73 12.97 -8.76
N GLN A 195 -10.49 13.76 -9.50
CA GLN A 195 -11.60 13.26 -10.28
C GLN A 195 -11.10 12.53 -11.54
N THR A 196 -11.50 11.28 -11.70
CA THR A 196 -11.33 10.53 -12.96
C THR A 196 -12.45 10.98 -13.89
N PRO A 197 -12.19 11.64 -15.02
CA PRO A 197 -13.24 12.06 -15.94
C PRO A 197 -13.89 10.81 -16.54
N GLU A 198 -15.21 10.65 -16.35
CA GLU A 198 -16.02 9.61 -17.02
C GLU A 198 -16.43 10.03 -18.44
N LYS A 199 -16.26 11.32 -18.76
CA LYS A 199 -16.55 11.94 -20.05
C LYS A 199 -15.61 13.12 -20.27
N GLU A 200 -15.08 13.25 -21.48
CA GLU A 200 -14.32 14.42 -21.95
C GLU A 200 -15.28 15.61 -22.15
N ASP A 201 -15.72 16.21 -21.05
CA ASP A 201 -16.57 17.40 -21.11
C ASP A 201 -15.70 18.66 -21.21
N GLY A 202 -15.31 19.01 -22.43
CA GLY A 202 -14.72 20.30 -22.79
C GLY A 202 -13.34 20.21 -23.47
N PRO A 203 -12.94 21.26 -24.20
CA PRO A 203 -11.75 21.22 -25.04
C PRO A 203 -10.43 21.24 -24.24
N TYR A 204 -10.42 21.71 -22.98
CA TYR A 204 -9.22 21.73 -22.14
C TYR A 204 -9.46 21.16 -20.73
N PRO A 205 -8.42 20.66 -20.04
CA PRO A 205 -8.54 20.16 -18.68
C PRO A 205 -9.04 21.23 -17.69
N PRO A 206 -10.10 20.97 -16.89
CA PRO A 206 -10.71 21.96 -15.99
C PRO A 206 -9.72 22.60 -15.00
N TRP A 207 -8.67 21.88 -14.62
CA TRP A 207 -7.66 22.35 -13.68
C TRP A 207 -6.88 23.58 -14.19
N VAL A 208 -6.77 23.78 -15.51
CA VAL A 208 -6.04 24.94 -16.08
C VAL A 208 -6.73 26.25 -15.67
N LEU A 209 -8.07 26.31 -15.82
CA LEU A 209 -8.83 27.47 -15.39
C LEU A 209 -8.77 27.67 -13.88
N LEU A 210 -8.87 26.58 -13.12
CA LEU A 210 -8.89 26.63 -11.67
C LEU A 210 -7.56 27.18 -11.10
N ILE A 211 -6.42 26.77 -11.66
CA ILE A 211 -5.10 27.28 -11.26
C ILE A 211 -4.98 28.78 -11.59
N ASN A 212 -5.43 29.19 -12.76
CA ASN A 212 -5.44 30.61 -13.15
C ASN A 212 -6.37 31.47 -12.28
N GLY A 213 -7.55 30.94 -11.92
CA GLY A 213 -8.47 31.59 -10.99
C GLY A 213 -7.87 31.71 -9.58
N CYS A 214 -7.22 30.66 -9.09
CA CYS A 214 -6.51 30.67 -7.81
C CYS A 214 -5.37 31.70 -7.78
N ALA A 215 -4.60 31.82 -8.87
CA ALA A 215 -3.57 32.85 -8.99
C ALA A 215 -4.16 34.27 -8.96
N SER A 216 -5.32 34.46 -9.58
CA SER A 216 -6.05 35.74 -9.55
C SER A 216 -6.49 36.09 -8.13
N PHE A 217 -7.07 35.15 -7.37
CA PHE A 217 -7.40 35.36 -5.96
C PHE A 217 -6.18 35.67 -5.09
N ALA A 218 -5.04 35.00 -5.35
CA ALA A 218 -3.80 35.30 -4.63
C ALA A 218 -3.34 36.75 -4.86
N SER A 219 -3.50 37.26 -6.08
CA SER A 219 -3.10 38.63 -6.44
C SER A 219 -4.04 39.71 -5.89
N LEU A 220 -5.36 39.45 -5.90
CA LEU A 220 -6.38 40.41 -5.42
C LEU A 220 -6.44 40.49 -3.89
N GLY A 221 -6.18 39.37 -3.19
CA GLY A 221 -6.26 39.27 -1.74
C GLY A 221 -4.93 39.35 -1.01
N ASP A 222 -3.85 39.83 -1.64
CA ASP A 222 -2.48 39.73 -1.12
C ASP A 222 -2.37 40.21 0.35
N SER A 223 -3.03 41.31 0.71
CA SER A 223 -3.03 41.83 2.09
C SER A 223 -3.74 40.91 3.10
N ALA A 224 -4.90 40.34 2.75
CA ALA A 224 -5.66 39.48 3.65
C ALA A 224 -5.04 38.07 3.78
N LEU A 225 -4.44 37.57 2.70
CA LEU A 225 -3.84 36.24 2.66
C LEU A 225 -2.46 36.20 3.32
N THR A 226 -1.66 37.27 3.21
CA THR A 226 -0.34 37.39 3.85
C THR A 226 -0.40 37.58 5.37
N LEU A 227 -1.48 38.15 5.88
CA LEU A 227 -1.73 38.27 7.32
C LEU A 227 -2.44 37.02 7.91
N GLY A 228 -2.94 36.16 7.03
CA GLY A 228 -3.74 34.98 7.36
C GLY A 228 -2.95 33.68 7.56
N PRO A 229 -3.67 32.54 7.63
CA PRO A 229 -3.05 31.23 7.77
C PRO A 229 -2.17 30.85 6.56
N PHE A 230 -2.41 31.45 5.38
CA PHE A 230 -1.68 31.17 4.14
C PHE A 230 -0.33 31.89 4.01
N SER A 231 0.06 32.71 4.98
CA SER A 231 1.31 33.50 4.94
C SER A 231 2.56 32.67 4.62
N ALA A 232 2.72 31.52 5.29
CA ALA A 232 3.85 30.60 5.06
C ALA A 232 3.78 29.91 3.69
N LEU A 233 2.58 29.57 3.21
CA LEU A 233 2.39 28.98 1.89
C LEU A 233 2.77 29.98 0.79
N LEU A 234 2.32 31.22 0.92
CA LEU A 234 2.57 32.28 -0.06
C LEU A 234 4.04 32.74 -0.06
N SER A 235 4.70 32.76 1.10
CA SER A 235 6.14 33.08 1.16
C SER A 235 6.97 31.98 0.51
N ASN A 236 6.63 30.71 0.72
CA ASN A 236 7.24 29.57 0.04
C ASN A 236 7.01 29.62 -1.48
N ALA A 237 5.78 29.90 -1.91
CA ALA A 237 5.46 30.07 -3.33
C ALA A 237 6.28 31.20 -3.96
N ARG A 238 6.33 32.39 -3.36
CA ARG A 238 7.15 33.52 -3.85
C ARG A 238 8.63 33.18 -3.93
N ARG A 239 9.17 32.47 -2.93
CA ARG A 239 10.56 32.02 -2.95
C ARG A 239 10.82 31.09 -4.14
N ARG A 240 9.90 30.15 -4.40
CA ARG A 240 9.99 29.21 -5.53
C ARG A 240 9.90 29.93 -6.88
N PHE A 241 9.00 30.90 -7.03
CA PHE A 241 8.94 31.76 -8.23
C PHE A 241 10.27 32.50 -8.50
N LYS A 242 10.90 33.08 -7.47
CA LYS A 242 12.23 33.72 -7.63
C LYS A 242 13.34 32.76 -8.05
N ILE A 243 13.22 31.46 -7.74
CA ILE A 243 14.18 30.45 -8.20
C ILE A 243 13.96 30.17 -9.69
N ARG A 244 12.71 30.19 -10.16
CA ARG A 244 12.34 30.00 -11.58
C ARG A 244 12.89 31.10 -12.49
N GLU A 245 13.01 32.32 -11.99
CA GLU A 245 13.60 33.46 -12.74
C GLU A 245 15.12 33.31 -12.98
N ARG A 246 15.76 32.29 -12.42
CA ARG A 246 17.20 32.05 -12.63
C ARG A 246 17.46 31.40 -13.99
N VAL A 247 18.63 31.68 -14.53
CA VAL A 247 19.16 30.94 -15.68
C VAL A 247 19.63 29.57 -15.21
N PHE A 248 19.03 28.52 -15.76
CA PHE A 248 19.41 27.13 -15.51
C PHE A 248 20.53 26.69 -16.45
N LYS A 249 21.32 25.69 -16.03
CA LYS A 249 22.51 25.26 -16.78
C LYS A 249 22.15 24.54 -18.08
N THR A 250 21.05 23.80 -18.07
CA THR A 250 20.60 23.01 -19.21
C THR A 250 19.32 23.61 -19.79
N ASP A 251 19.24 23.70 -21.11
CA ASP A 251 17.97 23.96 -21.79
C ASP A 251 17.31 22.62 -22.11
N TYR A 252 16.31 22.26 -21.31
CA TYR A 252 15.61 20.98 -21.41
C TYR A 252 14.62 20.94 -22.57
N VAL A 253 14.24 22.11 -23.10
CA VAL A 253 13.25 22.25 -24.18
C VAL A 253 13.86 22.77 -25.47
N GLN A 254 15.20 22.86 -25.57
CA GLN A 254 15.88 23.40 -26.74
C GLN A 254 15.45 22.75 -28.06
N GLN A 255 15.29 21.41 -28.08
CA GLN A 255 14.83 20.69 -29.27
C GLN A 255 13.38 21.04 -29.63
N LEU A 256 12.53 21.18 -28.60
CA LEU A 256 11.13 21.55 -28.76
C LEU A 256 10.99 23.00 -29.26
N LYS A 257 11.88 23.88 -28.82
CA LYS A 257 11.95 25.26 -29.31
C LYS A 257 12.30 25.31 -30.80
N VAL A 258 13.31 24.55 -31.22
CA VAL A 258 13.67 24.45 -32.66
C VAL A 258 12.51 23.90 -33.47
N PHE A 259 11.82 22.87 -32.97
CA PHE A 259 10.65 22.31 -33.63
C PHE A 259 9.53 23.35 -33.83
N ILE A 260 9.17 24.10 -32.77
CA ILE A 260 8.14 25.15 -32.87
C ILE A 260 8.57 26.27 -33.84
N ASP A 261 9.83 26.70 -33.78
CA ASP A 261 10.34 27.76 -34.65
C ASP A 261 10.32 27.33 -36.14
N GLU A 262 10.33 26.02 -36.44
CA GLU A 262 10.24 25.46 -37.79
C GLU A 262 8.79 25.21 -38.25
N THR A 263 7.87 24.83 -37.34
CA THR A 263 6.50 24.44 -37.70
C THR A 263 5.48 25.58 -37.60
N VAL A 264 5.64 26.51 -36.66
CA VAL A 264 4.68 27.60 -36.42
C VAL A 264 5.09 28.85 -37.21
N THR A 265 4.42 29.10 -38.34
CA THR A 265 4.77 30.21 -39.24
C THR A 265 4.18 31.56 -38.85
N ASP A 266 3.09 31.58 -38.08
CA ASP A 266 2.48 32.84 -37.62
C ASP A 266 3.31 33.45 -36.48
N PRO A 267 3.83 34.69 -36.62
CA PRO A 267 4.66 35.31 -35.59
C PRO A 267 3.95 35.51 -34.25
N ALA A 268 2.63 35.76 -34.26
CA ALA A 268 1.88 35.99 -33.03
C ALA A 268 1.70 34.68 -32.24
N GLN A 269 1.29 33.59 -32.91
CA GLN A 269 1.26 32.25 -32.32
C GLN A 269 2.65 31.82 -31.84
N CYS A 270 3.69 31.99 -32.67
CA CYS A 270 5.06 31.62 -32.32
C CYS A 270 5.53 32.30 -31.02
N SER A 271 5.19 33.57 -30.81
CA SER A 271 5.50 34.28 -29.56
C SER A 271 4.84 33.62 -28.34
N ILE A 272 3.58 33.21 -28.45
CA ILE A 272 2.84 32.55 -27.36
C ILE A 272 3.47 31.19 -27.02
N TYR A 273 3.86 30.42 -28.03
CA TYR A 273 4.60 29.17 -27.81
C TYR A 273 5.95 29.41 -27.15
N GLN A 274 6.71 30.42 -27.58
CA GLN A 274 8.03 30.73 -27.00
C GLN A 274 7.92 31.14 -25.52
N ASP A 275 6.89 31.90 -25.15
CA ASP A 275 6.61 32.24 -23.75
C ASP A 275 6.28 30.99 -22.92
N ALA A 276 5.45 30.09 -23.47
CA ALA A 276 5.10 28.83 -22.84
C ALA A 276 6.32 27.91 -22.66
N LEU A 277 7.17 27.78 -23.68
CA LEU A 277 8.41 27.01 -23.64
C LEU A 277 9.41 27.57 -22.63
N SER A 278 9.56 28.89 -22.56
CA SER A 278 10.39 29.56 -21.57
C SER A 278 9.92 29.22 -20.15
N ALA A 279 8.61 29.34 -19.90
CA ALA A 279 8.02 29.00 -18.61
C ALA A 279 8.16 27.51 -18.27
N LEU A 280 8.01 26.61 -19.26
CA LEU A 280 8.19 25.17 -19.08
C LEU A 280 9.66 24.83 -18.79
N ASN A 281 10.62 25.44 -19.50
CA ASN A 281 12.05 25.24 -19.26
C ASN A 281 12.44 25.64 -17.83
N GLN A 282 11.90 26.75 -17.32
CA GLN A 282 12.11 27.18 -15.94
C GLN A 282 11.56 26.15 -14.93
N THR A 283 10.42 25.52 -15.24
CA THR A 283 9.89 24.41 -14.42
C THR A 283 10.84 23.23 -14.42
N TYR A 284 11.36 22.83 -15.59
CA TYR A 284 12.36 21.78 -15.70
C TYR A 284 13.62 22.09 -14.89
N GLY A 285 14.11 23.32 -14.97
CA GLY A 285 15.23 23.80 -14.18
C GLY A 285 14.98 23.70 -12.68
N VAL A 286 13.81 24.13 -12.19
CA VAL A 286 13.43 23.93 -10.78
C VAL A 286 13.35 22.44 -10.45
N PHE A 287 12.78 21.62 -11.32
CA PHE A 287 12.60 20.21 -11.08
C PHE A 287 13.93 19.44 -10.98
N TYR A 288 14.89 19.71 -11.85
CA TYR A 288 16.14 18.94 -11.95
C TYR A 288 17.36 19.59 -11.28
N GLU A 289 17.42 20.91 -11.15
CA GLU A 289 18.62 21.63 -10.68
C GLU A 289 18.49 22.18 -9.26
N THR A 290 17.33 22.04 -8.62
CA THR A 290 17.14 22.48 -7.22
C THR A 290 17.03 21.30 -6.27
N ASP A 291 17.70 21.40 -5.12
CA ASP A 291 17.59 20.41 -4.06
C ASP A 291 16.29 20.58 -3.27
N GLY A 292 15.72 19.46 -2.80
CA GLY A 292 14.53 19.42 -1.95
C GLY A 292 13.32 18.74 -2.59
N ASP A 293 12.31 18.45 -1.75
CA ASP A 293 11.08 17.78 -2.16
C ASP A 293 10.28 18.63 -3.14
N LYS A 294 9.85 18.02 -4.25
CA LYS A 294 9.05 18.63 -5.30
C LYS A 294 7.57 18.57 -4.96
N ASP A 295 6.83 19.60 -5.32
CA ASP A 295 5.40 19.74 -5.06
C ASP A 295 4.64 20.17 -6.34
N LEU A 296 3.31 20.12 -6.32
CA LEU A 296 2.46 20.48 -7.46
C LEU A 296 2.63 21.92 -7.88
N VAL A 297 2.85 22.82 -6.92
CA VAL A 297 3.12 24.23 -7.23
C VAL A 297 4.38 24.37 -8.07
N ASP A 298 5.42 23.54 -7.87
CA ASP A 298 6.63 23.62 -8.67
C ASP A 298 6.35 23.27 -10.13
N ILE A 299 5.53 22.24 -10.35
CA ILE A 299 5.31 21.67 -11.67
C ILE A 299 4.22 22.41 -12.44
N PHE A 300 3.14 22.82 -11.79
CA PHE A 300 2.03 23.52 -12.45
C PHE A 300 2.23 25.03 -12.56
N SER A 301 3.24 25.62 -11.91
CA SER A 301 3.47 27.08 -11.92
C SER A 301 3.70 27.70 -13.30
N TRP A 302 4.17 26.94 -14.30
CA TRP A 302 4.31 27.45 -15.68
C TRP A 302 2.97 27.72 -16.38
N THR A 303 1.90 27.10 -15.90
CA THR A 303 0.57 27.20 -16.55
C THR A 303 -0.07 28.57 -16.39
N VAL A 304 0.38 29.34 -15.39
CA VAL A 304 -0.06 30.71 -15.15
C VAL A 304 0.49 31.68 -16.22
N PRO A 305 1.82 31.78 -16.45
CA PRO A 305 2.34 32.60 -17.55
C PRO A 305 1.99 32.03 -18.94
N ALA A 306 1.82 30.72 -19.08
CA ALA A 306 1.45 30.06 -20.33
C ALA A 306 -0.08 30.02 -20.59
N LYS A 307 -0.87 30.89 -19.97
CA LYS A 307 -2.35 30.82 -20.05
C LYS A 307 -2.87 30.83 -21.50
N ALA A 308 -2.37 31.73 -22.34
CA ALA A 308 -2.82 31.84 -23.74
C ALA A 308 -2.48 30.59 -24.58
N PHE A 309 -1.38 29.91 -24.26
CA PHE A 309 -0.97 28.68 -24.94
C PHE A 309 -1.99 27.54 -24.76
N PHE A 310 -2.73 27.50 -23.65
CA PHE A 310 -3.73 26.46 -23.43
C PHE A 310 -4.97 26.59 -24.33
N GLU A 311 -5.16 27.72 -25.04
CA GLU A 311 -6.17 27.83 -26.10
C GLU A 311 -5.81 26.92 -27.28
N PHE A 312 -4.53 26.84 -27.67
CA PHE A 312 -4.06 25.92 -28.72
C PHE A 312 -4.14 24.45 -28.30
N VAL A 313 -3.93 24.16 -27.01
CA VAL A 313 -4.18 22.81 -26.46
C VAL A 313 -5.67 22.47 -26.55
N ALA A 314 -6.53 23.44 -26.31
CA ALA A 314 -7.98 23.26 -26.38
C ALA A 314 -8.46 22.99 -27.81
N ASP A 315 -7.83 23.64 -28.78
CA ASP A 315 -8.09 23.45 -30.21
C ASP A 315 -7.41 22.20 -30.78
N GLU A 316 -6.78 21.38 -29.92
CA GLU A 316 -6.07 20.14 -30.27
C GLU A 316 -4.95 20.34 -31.31
N GLU A 317 -4.30 21.51 -31.32
CA GLU A 317 -3.20 21.78 -32.25
C GLU A 317 -2.03 20.82 -31.99
N PRO A 318 -1.48 20.16 -33.04
CA PRO A 318 -0.50 19.09 -32.86
C PRO A 318 0.77 19.58 -32.17
N GLU A 319 1.24 20.78 -32.48
CA GLU A 319 2.37 21.44 -31.83
C GLU A 319 2.10 21.65 -30.33
N ALA A 320 0.89 22.08 -29.97
CA ALA A 320 0.50 22.29 -28.58
C ALA A 320 0.47 20.98 -27.80
N LEU A 321 -0.03 19.90 -28.40
CA LEU A 321 -0.04 18.56 -27.79
C LEU A 321 1.37 18.00 -27.58
N VAL A 322 2.32 18.28 -28.49
CA VAL A 322 3.73 17.92 -28.31
C VAL A 322 4.32 18.66 -27.11
N VAL A 323 4.10 19.97 -26.98
CA VAL A 323 4.54 20.75 -25.81
C VAL A 323 3.90 20.23 -24.52
N LEU A 324 2.60 19.89 -24.56
CA LEU A 324 1.90 19.30 -23.41
C LEU A 324 2.50 17.94 -23.00
N SER A 325 2.93 17.11 -23.95
CA SER A 325 3.56 15.82 -23.64
C SER A 325 4.87 15.98 -22.84
N TYR A 326 5.63 17.06 -23.09
CA TYR A 326 6.82 17.39 -22.29
C TYR A 326 6.43 17.75 -20.86
N PHE A 327 5.30 18.42 -20.66
CA PHE A 327 4.78 18.65 -19.33
C PHE A 327 4.35 17.34 -18.62
N CYS A 328 3.73 16.41 -19.35
CA CYS A 328 3.34 15.10 -18.81
C CYS A 328 4.52 14.28 -18.26
N VAL A 329 5.74 14.46 -18.79
CA VAL A 329 6.95 13.83 -18.24
C VAL A 329 7.21 14.27 -16.79
N LEU A 330 7.04 15.56 -16.49
CA LEU A 330 7.20 16.09 -15.12
C LEU A 330 6.13 15.53 -14.18
N LEU A 331 4.89 15.40 -14.67
CA LEU A 331 3.80 14.77 -13.91
C LEU A 331 4.10 13.30 -13.59
N HIS A 332 4.66 12.55 -14.54
CA HIS A 332 5.04 11.16 -14.33
C HIS A 332 6.20 11.01 -13.32
N LYS A 333 7.12 11.98 -13.28
CA LYS A 333 8.27 11.98 -12.36
C LYS A 333 7.94 12.49 -10.95
N LEU A 334 6.72 12.97 -10.68
CA LEU A 334 6.29 13.34 -9.33
C LEU A 334 6.36 12.13 -8.38
N PRO A 335 6.90 12.31 -7.16
CA PRO A 335 6.91 11.26 -6.15
C PRO A 335 5.54 10.63 -5.94
N THR A 336 5.50 9.31 -5.78
CA THR A 336 4.27 8.53 -5.53
C THR A 336 3.56 8.88 -4.23
N SER A 337 4.14 9.69 -3.33
CA SER A 337 3.51 10.14 -2.09
C SER A 337 2.32 11.08 -2.30
N MET A 338 2.15 11.64 -3.51
CA MET A 338 1.03 12.51 -3.87
C MET A 338 -0.04 11.73 -4.65
N ASP A 339 -0.72 10.79 -3.99
CA ASP A 339 -1.73 9.88 -4.56
C ASP A 339 -3.06 10.57 -4.99
N ILE A 340 -3.12 11.90 -5.00
CA ILE A 340 -4.31 12.67 -5.40
C ILE A 340 -4.54 12.64 -6.92
N PHE A 341 -3.54 12.34 -7.74
CA PHE A 341 -3.74 12.24 -9.19
C PHE A 341 -4.23 10.83 -9.57
N PRO A 342 -5.41 10.70 -10.21
CA PRO A 342 -5.76 9.53 -10.99
C PRO A 342 -4.81 9.54 -12.17
N ARG A 343 -3.69 8.82 -12.02
CA ARG A 343 -2.85 8.51 -13.15
C ARG A 343 -3.73 7.68 -14.07
N ALA A 344 -3.91 8.12 -15.31
CA ALA A 344 -4.44 7.24 -16.35
C ALA A 344 -3.66 5.94 -16.20
N ASP A 345 -4.38 4.83 -16.10
CA ASP A 345 -3.76 3.51 -16.10
C ASP A 345 -3.06 3.38 -17.46
N THR A 346 -1.84 3.92 -17.59
CA THR A 346 -0.83 3.28 -18.43
C THR A 346 -0.90 1.82 -18.01
N PRO A 347 -1.04 0.84 -18.92
CA PRO A 347 -1.02 -0.56 -18.55
C PRO A 347 0.22 -0.76 -17.67
N ASP A 348 -0.04 -0.89 -16.37
CA ASP A 348 0.88 -0.37 -15.37
C ASP A 348 2.09 -1.30 -15.29
N GLY A 349 3.16 -0.89 -15.95
CA GLY A 349 4.48 -1.16 -15.46
C GLY A 349 4.70 -0.31 -14.21
N SER A 350 4.40 -0.88 -13.03
CA SER A 350 4.91 -0.49 -11.69
C SER A 350 4.05 0.28 -10.66
N LYS A 351 2.77 -0.05 -10.47
CA LYS A 351 2.22 -0.35 -9.14
C LYS A 351 1.75 -1.81 -9.14
N PRO A 352 2.31 -2.70 -8.30
CA PRO A 352 1.78 -4.06 -8.20
C PRO A 352 0.39 -3.97 -7.56
N ASP A 353 -0.65 -3.92 -8.41
CA ASP A 353 -2.01 -4.29 -8.00
C ASP A 353 -1.93 -5.73 -7.49
N PHE A 354 -1.84 -5.86 -6.18
CA PHE A 354 -1.63 -7.14 -5.54
C PHE A 354 -2.90 -7.97 -5.68
N LYS A 355 -2.81 -9.02 -6.48
CA LYS A 355 -3.84 -10.06 -6.53
C LYS A 355 -3.24 -11.35 -6.00
N LEU A 356 -3.96 -12.01 -5.08
CA LEU A 356 -3.65 -13.36 -4.62
C LEU A 356 -3.56 -14.33 -5.80
N PHE A 357 -4.41 -14.13 -6.81
CA PHE A 357 -4.31 -14.78 -8.10
C PHE A 357 -4.45 -13.76 -9.23
N ARG A 358 -3.51 -13.75 -10.16
CA ARG A 358 -3.60 -12.95 -11.40
C ARG A 358 -4.35 -13.66 -12.53
N TYR A 359 -4.80 -14.89 -12.27
CA TYR A 359 -5.62 -15.73 -13.13
C TYR A 359 -6.70 -16.39 -12.26
N THR A 360 -7.76 -16.92 -12.87
CA THR A 360 -8.72 -17.76 -12.15
C THR A 360 -8.18 -19.19 -12.11
N PRO A 361 -7.89 -19.81 -10.93
CA PRO A 361 -7.34 -21.16 -10.89
C PRO A 361 -8.22 -22.17 -11.61
N SER A 362 -7.66 -23.02 -12.45
CA SER A 362 -8.41 -24.01 -13.21
C SER A 362 -8.89 -25.14 -12.29
N LEU A 363 -10.21 -25.20 -12.07
CA LEU A 363 -10.84 -26.29 -11.33
C LEU A 363 -10.48 -27.68 -11.89
N PRO A 364 -10.59 -27.96 -13.20
CA PRO A 364 -10.24 -29.29 -13.72
C PRO A 364 -8.75 -29.62 -13.54
N ALA A 365 -7.85 -28.66 -13.73
CA ALA A 365 -6.42 -28.89 -13.54
C ALA A 365 -6.07 -29.19 -12.06
N ALA A 366 -6.68 -28.45 -11.13
CA ALA A 366 -6.48 -28.67 -9.69
C ALA A 366 -7.00 -30.05 -9.24
N ILE A 367 -8.16 -30.48 -9.74
CA ILE A 367 -8.71 -31.81 -9.45
C ILE A 367 -7.80 -32.91 -10.01
N VAL A 368 -7.36 -32.79 -11.27
CA VAL A 368 -6.47 -33.79 -11.89
C VAL A 368 -5.16 -33.91 -11.12
N ALA A 369 -4.51 -32.79 -10.77
CA ALA A 369 -3.29 -32.81 -9.99
C ALA A 369 -3.50 -33.44 -8.61
N ALA A 370 -4.56 -33.05 -7.88
CA ALA A 370 -4.88 -33.61 -6.57
C ALA A 370 -5.10 -35.13 -6.64
N VAL A 371 -5.80 -35.64 -7.66
CA VAL A 371 -6.02 -37.08 -7.85
C VAL A 371 -4.72 -37.81 -8.17
N ILE A 372 -3.86 -37.27 -9.04
CA ILE A 372 -2.56 -37.87 -9.36
C ILE A 372 -1.70 -37.98 -8.09
N PHE A 373 -1.57 -36.90 -7.33
CA PHE A 373 -0.79 -36.91 -6.09
C PHE A 373 -1.41 -37.80 -5.02
N ALA A 374 -2.74 -37.88 -4.93
CA ALA A 374 -3.41 -38.81 -4.02
C ALA A 374 -3.07 -40.26 -4.34
N ILE A 375 -3.18 -40.67 -5.62
CA ILE A 375 -2.85 -42.03 -6.07
C ILE A 375 -1.37 -42.34 -5.77
N LEU A 376 -0.46 -41.46 -6.18
CA LEU A 376 0.98 -41.65 -5.94
C LEU A 376 1.30 -41.73 -4.44
N SER A 377 0.68 -40.88 -3.62
CA SER A 377 0.86 -40.90 -2.16
C SER A 377 0.35 -42.18 -1.52
N CYS A 378 -0.84 -42.65 -1.91
CA CYS A 378 -1.38 -43.93 -1.44
C CYS A 378 -0.48 -45.11 -1.82
N LEU A 379 0.04 -45.13 -3.06
CA LEU A 379 0.96 -46.16 -3.53
C LEU A 379 2.28 -46.15 -2.74
N HIS A 380 2.82 -44.97 -2.45
CA HIS A 380 4.02 -44.81 -1.61
C HIS A 380 3.78 -45.23 -0.16
N ILE A 381 2.63 -44.87 0.44
CA ILE A 381 2.27 -45.30 1.80
C ILE A 381 2.12 -46.83 1.86
N TRP A 382 1.48 -47.44 0.87
CA TRP A 382 1.35 -48.89 0.78
C TRP A 382 2.72 -49.58 0.63
N ARG A 383 3.57 -49.09 -0.26
CA ARG A 383 4.96 -49.57 -0.43
C ARG A 383 5.78 -49.41 0.85
N LEU A 384 5.65 -48.28 1.53
CA LEU A 384 6.33 -47.96 2.79
C LEU A 384 6.00 -48.99 3.87
N GLY A 385 4.71 -49.32 4.01
CA GLY A 385 4.23 -50.35 4.94
C GLY A 385 4.70 -51.76 4.58
N LYS A 386 4.60 -52.13 3.29
CA LYS A 386 5.01 -53.47 2.79
C LYS A 386 6.52 -53.70 2.94
N ALA A 387 7.33 -52.70 2.58
CA ALA A 387 8.78 -52.79 2.60
C ALA A 387 9.39 -52.41 3.95
N ARG A 388 8.60 -52.00 4.95
CA ARG A 388 9.05 -51.51 6.28
C ARG A 388 10.18 -50.48 6.21
N ALA A 389 10.19 -49.68 5.15
CA ALA A 389 11.27 -48.73 4.84
C ALA A 389 11.06 -47.39 5.56
N TRP A 390 10.92 -47.40 6.90
CA TRP A 390 10.51 -46.23 7.70
C TRP A 390 11.37 -44.98 7.53
N TYR A 391 12.61 -45.12 7.08
CA TYR A 391 13.45 -43.99 6.75
C TYR A 391 12.90 -43.14 5.59
N PHE A 392 11.98 -43.67 4.79
CA PHE A 392 11.35 -43.02 3.64
C PHE A 392 10.01 -42.33 4.00
N ILE A 393 9.67 -42.25 5.30
CA ILE A 393 8.48 -41.52 5.79
C ILE A 393 8.42 -40.07 5.27
N PRO A 394 9.51 -39.26 5.30
CA PRO A 394 9.44 -37.88 4.82
C PRO A 394 8.92 -37.79 3.38
N PHE A 395 9.30 -38.74 2.52
CA PHE A 395 8.83 -38.81 1.14
C PHE A 395 7.30 -38.97 1.04
N ALA A 396 6.73 -39.88 1.84
CA ALA A 396 5.29 -40.09 1.89
C ALA A 396 4.54 -38.86 2.43
N VAL A 397 5.11 -38.17 3.44
CA VAL A 397 4.56 -36.91 3.96
C VAL A 397 4.59 -35.81 2.90
N GLY A 398 5.67 -35.72 2.12
CA GLY A 398 5.77 -34.79 0.99
C GLY A 398 4.67 -35.02 -0.06
N GLY A 399 4.39 -36.28 -0.41
CA GLY A 399 3.28 -36.62 -1.30
C GLY A 399 1.91 -36.21 -0.74
N ALA A 400 1.68 -36.43 0.56
CA ALA A 400 0.46 -35.99 1.22
C ALA A 400 0.32 -34.46 1.20
N PHE A 401 1.42 -33.71 1.36
CA PHE A 401 1.41 -32.25 1.28
C PHE A 401 1.04 -31.75 -0.12
N GLU A 402 1.58 -32.35 -1.19
CA GLU A 402 1.18 -32.03 -2.57
C GLU A 402 -0.33 -32.31 -2.76
N THR A 403 -0.81 -33.46 -2.28
CA THR A 403 -2.22 -33.84 -2.39
C THR A 403 -3.13 -32.81 -1.72
N ILE A 404 -2.83 -32.44 -0.47
CA ILE A 404 -3.62 -31.47 0.30
C ILE A 404 -3.49 -30.06 -0.31
N GLY A 405 -2.31 -29.70 -0.80
CA GLY A 405 -2.05 -28.41 -1.45
C GLY A 405 -2.89 -28.21 -2.70
N TYR A 406 -2.89 -29.17 -3.63
CA TYR A 406 -3.73 -29.13 -4.82
C TYR A 406 -5.22 -29.31 -4.52
N ALA A 407 -5.59 -30.04 -3.46
CA ALA A 407 -6.97 -30.09 -3.00
C ALA A 407 -7.43 -28.71 -2.47
N ALA A 408 -6.63 -28.03 -1.65
CA ALA A 408 -6.93 -26.68 -1.16
C ALA A 408 -7.07 -25.67 -2.31
N ARG A 409 -6.32 -25.85 -3.40
CA ARG A 409 -6.44 -25.04 -4.62
C ARG A 409 -7.81 -25.13 -5.29
N THR A 410 -8.53 -26.26 -5.17
CA THR A 410 -9.92 -26.36 -5.67
C THR A 410 -10.88 -25.43 -4.92
N VAL A 411 -10.60 -25.17 -3.64
CA VAL A 411 -11.36 -24.21 -2.82
C VAL A 411 -11.06 -22.78 -3.28
N SER A 412 -9.79 -22.48 -3.61
CA SER A 412 -9.37 -21.18 -4.13
C SER A 412 -10.00 -20.83 -5.49
N HIS A 413 -10.42 -21.81 -6.29
CA HIS A 413 -11.21 -21.52 -7.51
C HIS A 413 -12.53 -20.82 -7.20
N LYS A 414 -13.24 -21.27 -6.14
CA LYS A 414 -14.54 -20.72 -5.73
C LYS A 414 -14.42 -19.42 -4.92
N ASN A 415 -13.30 -19.25 -4.20
CA ASN A 415 -13.05 -18.06 -3.38
C ASN A 415 -11.57 -17.63 -3.50
N GLN A 416 -11.31 -16.78 -4.50
CA GLN A 416 -9.96 -16.33 -4.88
C GLN A 416 -9.35 -15.33 -3.88
N GLU A 417 -10.18 -14.70 -3.05
CA GLU A 417 -9.75 -13.74 -2.02
C GLU A 417 -9.50 -14.40 -0.65
N SER A 418 -9.75 -15.71 -0.54
CA SER A 418 -9.51 -16.47 0.70
C SER A 418 -8.01 -16.62 0.97
N VAL A 419 -7.48 -15.70 1.78
CA VAL A 419 -6.09 -15.75 2.28
C VAL A 419 -5.76 -17.11 2.92
N PRO A 420 -6.59 -17.71 3.78
CA PRO A 420 -6.26 -19.02 4.38
C PRO A 420 -6.13 -20.14 3.34
N ALA A 421 -7.01 -20.19 2.34
CA ALA A 421 -6.94 -21.21 1.30
C ALA A 421 -5.69 -21.03 0.44
N PHE A 422 -5.39 -19.78 0.05
CA PHE A 422 -4.18 -19.42 -0.68
C PHE A 422 -2.90 -19.76 0.09
N SER A 423 -2.81 -19.36 1.36
CA SER A 423 -1.65 -19.65 2.20
C SER A 423 -1.45 -21.15 2.39
N LEU A 424 -2.54 -21.90 2.60
CA LEU A 424 -2.46 -23.36 2.79
C LEU A 424 -1.90 -24.07 1.55
N GLN A 425 -2.43 -23.78 0.35
CA GLN A 425 -1.87 -24.38 -0.88
C GLN A 425 -0.42 -23.96 -1.11
N ALA A 426 -0.08 -22.68 -0.89
CA ALA A 426 1.21 -22.12 -1.24
C ALA A 426 2.30 -22.73 -0.34
N ILE A 427 2.04 -22.81 0.96
CA ILE A 427 2.97 -23.38 1.94
C ILE A 427 3.14 -24.88 1.68
N LEU A 428 2.05 -25.66 1.54
CA LEU A 428 2.16 -27.11 1.41
C LEU A 428 2.87 -27.55 0.12
N ILE A 429 2.53 -26.93 -1.01
CA ILE A 429 3.20 -27.22 -2.30
C ILE A 429 4.67 -26.84 -2.22
N LEU A 430 5.01 -25.73 -1.56
CA LEU A 430 6.39 -25.25 -1.42
C LEU A 430 7.24 -26.13 -0.48
N VAL A 431 6.63 -26.76 0.53
CA VAL A 431 7.33 -27.63 1.51
C VAL A 431 7.64 -29.03 0.98
N ALA A 432 6.77 -29.59 0.15
CA ALA A 432 6.90 -30.97 -0.30
C ALA A 432 8.28 -31.35 -0.88
N PRO A 433 8.96 -30.52 -1.69
CA PRO A 433 10.31 -30.80 -2.17
C PRO A 433 11.36 -30.94 -1.10
N ALA A 434 11.26 -30.17 -0.02
CA ALA A 434 12.22 -30.25 1.08
C ALA A 434 12.12 -31.63 1.73
N LEU A 435 10.91 -32.20 1.79
CA LEU A 435 10.68 -33.56 2.28
C LEU A 435 11.18 -34.63 1.28
N PHE A 436 11.02 -34.39 -0.02
CA PHE A 436 11.64 -35.24 -1.05
C PHE A 436 13.18 -35.17 -0.99
N ALA A 437 13.74 -33.97 -0.80
CA ALA A 437 15.17 -33.71 -0.64
C ALA A 437 15.74 -34.42 0.61
N ALA A 438 15.06 -34.30 1.75
CA ALA A 438 15.43 -35.02 2.97
C ALA A 438 15.54 -36.54 2.74
N SER A 439 14.63 -37.09 1.94
CA SER A 439 14.60 -38.52 1.62
C SER A 439 15.80 -38.95 0.76
N ILE A 440 16.20 -38.15 -0.23
CA ILE A 440 17.39 -38.46 -1.05
C ILE A 440 18.69 -38.31 -0.25
N TYR A 441 18.75 -37.42 0.74
CA TYR A 441 19.91 -37.33 1.64
C TYR A 441 20.06 -38.61 2.48
N MET A 442 18.95 -39.15 2.96
CA MET A 442 18.92 -40.41 3.69
C MET A 442 19.35 -41.59 2.82
N ILE A 443 18.89 -41.63 1.56
CA ILE A 443 19.31 -42.65 0.59
C ILE A 443 20.82 -42.59 0.36
N LEU A 444 21.38 -41.40 0.10
CA LEU A 444 22.84 -41.27 -0.09
C LEU A 444 23.63 -41.75 1.13
N GLY A 445 23.22 -41.36 2.33
CA GLY A 445 23.86 -41.82 3.57
C GLY A 445 23.86 -43.34 3.69
N ARG A 446 22.75 -44.00 3.32
CA ARG A 446 22.64 -45.46 3.31
C ARG A 446 23.53 -46.10 2.24
N ILE A 447 23.58 -45.55 1.03
CA ILE A 447 24.47 -46.03 -0.04
C ILE A 447 25.93 -46.00 0.43
N ILE A 448 26.37 -44.90 1.04
CA ILE A 448 27.76 -44.75 1.53
C ILE A 448 28.09 -45.81 2.59
N ILE A 449 27.15 -46.08 3.51
CA ILE A 449 27.31 -47.09 4.57
C ILE A 449 27.34 -48.51 3.97
N SER A 450 26.40 -48.83 3.07
CA SER A 450 26.32 -50.14 2.42
C SER A 450 27.55 -50.46 1.58
N LEU A 451 28.19 -49.45 0.98
CA LEU A 451 29.45 -49.60 0.25
C LEU A 451 30.69 -49.66 1.14
N ARG A 452 30.56 -49.51 2.48
CA ARG A 452 31.68 -49.40 3.42
C ARG A 452 32.67 -48.28 3.04
N ALA A 453 32.13 -47.21 2.46
CA ALA A 453 32.90 -46.14 1.83
C ALA A 453 32.84 -44.82 2.62
N GLN A 454 32.60 -44.89 3.94
CA GLN A 454 32.43 -43.71 4.81
C GLN A 454 33.63 -42.75 4.75
N HIS A 455 34.85 -43.29 4.63
CA HIS A 455 36.09 -42.52 4.53
C HIS A 455 36.24 -41.73 3.22
N LEU A 456 35.46 -42.05 2.18
CA LEU A 456 35.46 -41.33 0.90
C LEU A 456 34.49 -40.15 0.88
N SER A 457 33.54 -40.10 1.82
CA SER A 457 32.56 -39.02 1.92
C SER A 457 33.22 -37.69 2.30
N LEU A 458 32.78 -36.58 1.69
CA LEU A 458 33.25 -35.24 2.05
C LEU A 458 32.81 -34.84 3.46
N ILE A 459 31.57 -35.21 3.81
CA ILE A 459 30.96 -34.95 5.11
C ILE A 459 30.86 -36.29 5.85
N PRO A 460 31.25 -36.37 7.14
CA PRO A 460 31.04 -37.57 7.94
C PRO A 460 29.57 -38.01 7.86
N VAL A 461 29.31 -39.30 7.57
CA VAL A 461 27.96 -39.79 7.25
C VAL A 461 26.94 -39.51 8.38
N GLN A 462 27.38 -39.53 9.63
CA GLN A 462 26.58 -39.19 10.81
C GLN A 462 26.05 -37.74 10.82
N TRP A 463 26.72 -36.83 10.10
CA TRP A 463 26.35 -35.42 9.95
C TRP A 463 25.73 -35.12 8.59
N LEU A 464 25.94 -35.95 7.57
CA LEU A 464 25.46 -35.74 6.21
C LEU A 464 23.96 -35.39 6.19
N THR A 465 23.11 -36.28 6.68
CA THR A 465 21.65 -36.05 6.72
C THR A 465 21.27 -34.85 7.60
N LYS A 466 21.95 -34.67 8.74
CA LYS A 466 21.63 -33.60 9.71
C LYS A 466 21.91 -32.22 9.12
N VAL A 467 23.06 -32.03 8.47
CA VAL A 467 23.48 -30.75 7.90
C VAL A 467 22.50 -30.31 6.82
N PHE A 468 22.15 -31.20 5.88
CA PHE A 468 21.26 -30.85 4.77
C PHE A 468 19.81 -30.63 5.24
N ILE A 469 19.28 -31.46 6.15
CA ILE A 469 17.95 -31.24 6.72
C ILE A 469 17.88 -29.93 7.52
N CYS A 470 18.92 -29.58 8.29
CA CYS A 470 18.97 -28.30 8.98
C CYS A 470 18.93 -27.11 8.00
N GLY A 471 19.63 -27.21 6.86
CA GLY A 471 19.58 -26.21 5.80
C GLY A 471 18.19 -26.07 5.20
N ASP A 472 17.50 -27.19 4.94
CA ASP A 472 16.13 -27.19 4.43
C ASP A 472 15.13 -26.62 5.45
N ILE A 473 15.27 -26.94 6.74
CA ILE A 473 14.42 -26.38 7.81
C ILE A 473 14.63 -24.86 7.92
N LEU A 474 15.88 -24.38 7.84
CA LEU A 474 16.19 -22.96 7.86
C LEU A 474 15.55 -22.24 6.66
N SER A 475 15.74 -22.79 5.46
CA SER A 475 15.13 -22.25 4.24
C SER A 475 13.61 -22.21 4.35
N PHE A 476 12.99 -23.31 4.77
CA PHE A 476 11.54 -23.39 4.95
C PHE A 476 11.04 -22.39 5.98
N SER A 477 11.76 -22.22 7.10
CA SER A 477 11.37 -21.25 8.14
C SER A 477 11.36 -19.83 7.60
N LEU A 478 12.32 -19.47 6.73
CA LEU A 478 12.33 -18.19 6.04
C LEU A 478 11.12 -18.07 5.09
N GLN A 479 10.85 -19.09 4.27
CA GLN A 479 9.73 -19.07 3.34
C GLN A 479 8.36 -18.98 4.05
N GLY A 480 8.17 -19.74 5.12
CA GLY A 480 6.97 -19.69 5.96
C GLY A 480 6.81 -18.34 6.68
N ALA A 481 7.90 -17.80 7.23
CA ALA A 481 7.88 -16.47 7.86
C ALA A 481 7.56 -15.37 6.84
N GLY A 482 8.19 -15.40 5.67
CA GLY A 482 7.92 -14.45 4.59
C GLY A 482 6.48 -14.55 4.08
N GLY A 483 5.95 -15.76 3.87
CA GLY A 483 4.55 -15.99 3.50
C GLY A 483 3.56 -15.52 4.56
N GLY A 484 3.88 -15.69 5.84
CA GLY A 484 3.07 -15.16 6.95
C GLY A 484 3.06 -13.63 6.99
N ILE A 485 4.20 -12.97 6.74
CA ILE A 485 4.28 -11.50 6.67
C ILE A 485 3.52 -10.96 5.43
N GLN A 486 3.57 -11.68 4.30
CA GLN A 486 2.76 -11.33 3.11
C GLN A 486 1.25 -11.34 3.39
N ALA A 487 0.79 -12.14 4.36
CA ALA A 487 -0.63 -12.18 4.76
C ALA A 487 -1.09 -10.96 5.58
N SER A 488 -0.18 -10.04 5.96
CA SER A 488 -0.49 -8.86 6.79
C SER A 488 -1.35 -7.77 6.12
N ARG A 489 -1.72 -7.93 4.84
CA ARG A 489 -2.51 -6.98 4.04
C ARG A 489 -1.90 -5.56 3.91
N THR A 490 -0.62 -5.40 4.21
CA THR A 490 0.12 -4.15 4.00
C THR A 490 1.11 -4.29 2.84
N ILE A 491 1.29 -3.23 2.04
CA ILE A 491 2.24 -3.23 0.91
C ILE A 491 3.68 -3.43 1.40
N GLU A 492 4.06 -2.79 2.51
CA GLU A 492 5.37 -2.97 3.11
C GLU A 492 5.60 -4.39 3.63
N GLY A 493 4.59 -4.98 4.29
CA GLY A 493 4.64 -6.36 4.76
C GLY A 493 4.79 -7.32 3.59
N TYR A 494 4.08 -7.09 2.48
CA TYR A 494 4.20 -7.89 1.28
C TYR A 494 5.64 -7.86 0.70
N ASN A 495 6.18 -6.67 0.43
CA ASN A 495 7.52 -6.51 -0.14
C ASN A 495 8.61 -7.08 0.77
N ARG A 496 8.45 -6.96 2.10
CA ARG A 496 9.35 -7.59 3.06
C ARG A 496 9.21 -9.11 3.03
N GLY A 497 7.99 -9.62 3.04
CA GLY A 497 7.74 -11.06 3.02
C GLY A 497 8.25 -11.74 1.75
N GLU A 498 8.09 -11.10 0.59
CA GLU A 498 8.63 -11.56 -0.69
C GLU A 498 10.16 -11.71 -0.66
N LYS A 499 10.87 -10.69 -0.17
CA LYS A 499 12.34 -10.75 -0.01
C LYS A 499 12.79 -11.85 0.95
N ILE A 500 12.02 -12.09 2.01
CA ILE A 500 12.31 -13.16 2.98
C ILE A 500 12.10 -14.54 2.33
N ILE A 501 11.02 -14.74 1.56
CA ILE A 501 10.80 -15.99 0.80
C ILE A 501 11.94 -16.22 -0.19
N LEU A 502 12.31 -15.20 -0.96
CA LEU A 502 13.39 -15.28 -1.93
C LEU A 502 14.73 -15.66 -1.27
N ALA A 503 15.04 -15.08 -0.11
CA ALA A 503 16.23 -15.47 0.66
C ALA A 503 16.20 -16.94 1.07
N GLY A 504 15.03 -17.45 1.51
CA GLY A 504 14.84 -18.87 1.80
C GLY A 504 15.09 -19.76 0.59
N LEU A 505 14.54 -19.42 -0.58
CA LEU A 505 14.75 -20.18 -1.82
C LEU A 505 16.23 -20.21 -2.25
N PHE A 506 16.97 -19.11 -2.09
CA PHE A 506 18.42 -19.10 -2.35
C PHE A 506 19.20 -20.02 -1.40
N VAL A 507 18.90 -19.97 -0.10
CA VAL A 507 19.49 -20.90 0.88
C VAL A 507 19.24 -22.35 0.48
N GLN A 508 18.02 -22.67 0.03
CA GLN A 508 17.65 -24.00 -0.45
C GLN A 508 18.52 -24.46 -1.63
N ILE A 509 18.66 -23.62 -2.66
CA ILE A 509 19.47 -23.94 -3.85
C ILE A 509 20.93 -24.15 -3.48
N VAL A 510 21.49 -23.31 -2.61
CA VAL A 510 22.90 -23.43 -2.19
C VAL A 510 23.13 -24.72 -1.40
N VAL A 511 22.26 -25.02 -0.43
CA VAL A 511 22.34 -26.25 0.37
C VAL A 511 22.17 -27.49 -0.50
N PHE A 512 21.18 -27.48 -1.39
CA PHE A 512 20.91 -28.59 -2.31
C PHE A 512 22.03 -28.77 -3.35
N GLY A 513 22.56 -27.67 -3.89
CA GLY A 513 23.72 -27.68 -4.79
C GLY A 513 24.95 -28.27 -4.10
N PHE A 514 25.18 -27.92 -2.83
CA PHE A 514 26.25 -28.53 -2.03
C PHE A 514 26.04 -30.04 -1.81
N PHE A 515 24.80 -30.51 -1.68
CA PHE A 515 24.48 -31.94 -1.66
C PHE A 515 24.85 -32.63 -2.98
N VAL A 516 24.46 -32.05 -4.13
CA VAL A 516 24.78 -32.61 -5.45
C VAL A 516 26.30 -32.71 -5.65
N ILE A 517 27.05 -31.67 -5.26
CA ILE A 517 28.52 -31.68 -5.28
C ILE A 517 29.09 -32.77 -4.38
N THR A 518 28.59 -32.89 -3.14
CA THR A 518 29.02 -33.91 -2.18
C THR A 518 28.81 -35.32 -2.73
N SER A 519 27.64 -35.57 -3.32
CA SER A 519 27.28 -36.83 -3.96
C SER A 519 28.16 -37.14 -5.18
N GLY A 520 28.42 -36.14 -6.04
CA GLY A 520 29.31 -36.27 -7.20
C GLY A 520 30.76 -36.57 -6.81
N LEU A 521 31.29 -35.84 -5.82
CA LEU A 521 32.64 -36.08 -5.29
C LEU A 521 32.77 -37.47 -4.65
N PHE A 522 31.75 -37.92 -3.90
CA PHE A 522 31.71 -39.28 -3.38
C PHE A 522 31.76 -40.32 -4.50
N HIS A 523 30.94 -40.15 -5.53
CA HIS A 523 30.90 -41.06 -6.68
C HIS A 523 32.25 -41.12 -7.42
N LEU A 524 32.86 -39.96 -7.71
CA LEU A 524 34.18 -39.91 -8.35
C LEU A 524 35.26 -40.60 -7.49
N LYS A 525 35.27 -40.35 -6.18
CA LYS A 525 36.21 -40.99 -5.25
C LYS A 525 35.99 -42.51 -5.18
N CYS A 526 34.74 -42.96 -5.19
CA CYS A 526 34.39 -44.38 -5.15
C CYS A 526 34.75 -45.10 -6.46
N LEU A 527 34.64 -44.44 -7.62
CA LEU A 527 35.12 -45.00 -8.90
C LEU A 527 36.65 -45.10 -8.94
N LYS A 528 37.37 -44.11 -8.42
CA LYS A 528 38.84 -44.09 -8.40
C LYS A 528 39.43 -45.08 -7.39
N ASN A 529 38.82 -45.17 -6.21
CA ASN A 529 39.24 -46.04 -5.11
C ASN A 529 38.07 -46.92 -4.67
N PRO A 530 37.67 -47.95 -5.46
CA PRO A 530 36.53 -48.78 -5.14
C PRO A 530 36.82 -49.65 -3.92
N THR A 531 35.88 -49.63 -2.96
CA THR A 531 35.86 -50.57 -1.82
C THR A 531 35.57 -51.99 -2.30
N SER A 532 35.81 -53.00 -1.46
CA SER A 532 35.50 -54.41 -1.80
C SER A 532 34.02 -54.57 -2.17
N ALA A 533 33.11 -54.02 -1.37
CA ALA A 533 31.67 -54.04 -1.63
C ALA A 533 31.28 -53.34 -2.95
N ALA A 534 31.97 -52.27 -3.34
CA ALA A 534 31.75 -51.58 -4.61
C ALA A 534 32.27 -52.39 -5.81
N ARG A 535 33.40 -53.09 -5.64
CA ARG A 535 34.01 -53.94 -6.67
C ARG A 535 33.22 -55.22 -6.92
N GLU A 536 32.66 -55.79 -5.86
CA GLU A 536 31.82 -57.00 -5.90
C GLU A 536 30.38 -56.72 -6.37
N ASN A 537 30.02 -55.45 -6.64
CA ASN A 537 28.65 -55.02 -6.98
C ASN A 537 27.61 -55.63 -6.01
N ALA A 538 27.89 -55.56 -4.69
CA ALA A 538 27.02 -56.15 -3.67
C ALA A 538 25.54 -55.75 -3.79
N PHE A 539 25.28 -54.59 -4.39
CA PHE A 539 23.97 -54.14 -4.86
C PHE A 539 24.18 -53.19 -6.06
N PRO A 540 23.14 -52.84 -6.85
CA PRO A 540 23.26 -52.00 -8.05
C PRO A 540 23.47 -50.50 -7.72
N TRP A 541 24.47 -50.17 -6.90
CA TRP A 541 24.73 -48.83 -6.36
C TRP A 541 24.93 -47.73 -7.41
N LYS A 542 25.43 -48.08 -8.60
CA LYS A 542 25.56 -47.14 -9.73
C LYS A 542 24.20 -46.78 -10.33
N LEU A 543 23.24 -47.69 -10.32
CA LEU A 543 21.86 -47.41 -10.72
C LEU A 543 21.21 -46.48 -9.68
N GLU A 544 21.36 -46.79 -8.40
CA GLU A 544 20.85 -45.97 -7.29
C GLU A 544 21.38 -44.53 -7.34
N LEU A 545 22.68 -44.34 -7.58
CA LEU A 545 23.24 -42.99 -7.77
C LEU A 545 22.72 -42.30 -9.03
N ARG A 546 22.50 -43.02 -10.15
CA ARG A 546 21.89 -42.45 -11.35
C ARG A 546 20.45 -42.00 -11.11
N VAL A 547 19.67 -42.80 -10.39
CA VAL A 547 18.31 -42.43 -9.95
C VAL A 547 18.37 -41.18 -9.07
N LEU A 548 19.31 -41.16 -8.10
CA LEU A 548 19.54 -40.03 -7.22
C LEU A 548 19.87 -38.73 -7.99
N TYR A 549 20.75 -38.78 -8.98
CA TYR A 549 21.09 -37.62 -9.81
C TYR A 549 19.93 -37.17 -10.70
N THR A 550 19.17 -38.13 -11.25
CA THR A 550 17.99 -37.83 -12.07
C THR A 550 16.96 -37.06 -11.24
N VAL A 551 16.60 -37.59 -10.07
CA VAL A 551 15.69 -36.92 -9.15
C VAL A 551 16.24 -35.59 -8.65
N SER A 552 17.53 -35.54 -8.29
CA SER A 552 18.15 -34.29 -7.84
C SER A 552 18.10 -33.21 -8.90
N THR A 553 18.31 -33.56 -10.17
CA THR A 553 18.22 -32.62 -11.29
C THR A 553 16.79 -32.08 -11.42
N ILE A 554 15.78 -32.94 -11.34
CA ILE A 554 14.37 -32.54 -11.43
C ILE A 554 13.98 -31.59 -10.27
N ILE A 555 14.38 -31.91 -9.04
CA ILE A 555 14.14 -31.06 -7.87
C ILE A 555 14.86 -29.71 -8.02
N LEU A 556 16.08 -29.71 -8.55
CA LEU A 556 16.86 -28.48 -8.75
C LEU A 556 16.21 -27.58 -9.82
N VAL A 557 15.73 -28.13 -10.94
CA VAL A 557 15.00 -27.36 -11.97
C VAL A 557 13.77 -26.69 -11.36
N ARG A 558 12.99 -27.41 -10.54
CA ARG A 558 11.85 -26.86 -9.81
C ARG A 558 12.27 -25.72 -8.85
N SER A 559 13.36 -25.91 -8.09
CA SER A 559 13.88 -24.87 -7.19
C SER A 559 14.34 -23.61 -7.93
N ILE A 560 15.02 -23.75 -9.08
CA ILE A 560 15.44 -22.63 -9.92
C ILE A 560 14.22 -21.90 -10.48
N PHE A 561 13.23 -22.64 -11.00
CA PHE A 561 11.97 -22.05 -11.46
C PHE A 561 11.30 -21.22 -10.37
N ARG A 562 11.24 -21.74 -9.14
CA ARG A 562 10.67 -21.02 -7.99
C ARG A 562 11.43 -19.72 -7.67
N VAL A 563 12.76 -19.71 -7.77
CA VAL A 563 13.53 -18.47 -7.63
C VAL A 563 13.20 -17.48 -8.74
N VAL A 564 13.15 -17.91 -10.00
CA VAL A 564 12.85 -17.03 -11.14
C VAL A 564 11.42 -16.48 -11.04
N GLU A 565 10.45 -17.31 -10.63
CA GLU A 565 9.07 -16.90 -10.37
C GLU A 565 9.00 -15.77 -9.33
N TYR A 566 9.64 -15.94 -8.18
CA TYR A 566 9.67 -14.91 -7.12
C TYR A 566 10.52 -13.68 -7.47
N LEU A 567 11.53 -13.81 -8.34
CA LEU A 567 12.30 -12.66 -8.84
C LEU A 567 11.48 -11.77 -9.79
N GLN A 568 10.50 -12.33 -10.52
CA GLN A 568 9.60 -11.55 -11.36
C GLN A 568 8.50 -10.83 -10.56
N GLY A 569 8.29 -11.24 -9.31
CA GLY A 569 7.29 -10.70 -8.39
C GLY A 569 5.84 -10.97 -8.78
N ASN A 570 4.88 -10.39 -8.02
CA ASN A 570 3.45 -10.67 -8.18
C ASN A 570 2.92 -10.42 -9.60
N ALA A 571 3.50 -9.45 -10.31
CA ALA A 571 3.12 -9.07 -11.67
C ALA A 571 3.87 -9.84 -12.78
N GLY A 572 4.75 -10.76 -12.39
CA GLY A 572 5.56 -11.54 -13.30
C GLY A 572 4.75 -12.37 -14.29
N PHE A 573 5.31 -12.58 -15.48
CA PHE A 573 4.73 -13.41 -16.52
C PHE A 573 4.50 -14.86 -16.02
N LEU A 574 5.45 -15.41 -15.26
CA LEU A 574 5.36 -16.77 -14.73
C LEU A 574 4.24 -16.92 -13.69
N VAL A 575 4.13 -15.98 -12.75
CA VAL A 575 3.08 -15.97 -11.72
C VAL A 575 1.71 -15.72 -12.34
N SER A 576 1.63 -14.98 -13.46
CA SER A 576 0.36 -14.65 -14.12
C SER A 576 -0.21 -15.78 -14.96
N HIS A 577 0.57 -16.83 -15.27
CA HIS A 577 0.13 -17.95 -16.10
C HIS A 577 0.17 -19.26 -15.33
N GLU A 578 -1.00 -19.80 -15.01
CA GLU A 578 -1.15 -21.02 -14.21
C GLU A 578 -0.41 -22.24 -14.78
N ILE A 579 -0.27 -22.33 -16.10
CA ILE A 579 0.35 -23.47 -16.76
C ILE A 579 1.77 -23.75 -16.27
N PHE A 580 2.54 -22.71 -15.92
CA PHE A 580 3.92 -22.87 -15.46
C PHE A 580 3.99 -23.54 -14.09
N LEU A 581 3.02 -23.27 -13.22
CA LEU A 581 2.91 -23.97 -11.93
C LEU A 581 2.69 -25.47 -12.13
N TYR A 582 1.81 -25.87 -13.05
CA TYR A 582 1.59 -27.29 -13.30
C TYR A 582 2.79 -27.97 -13.96
N ILE A 583 3.43 -27.34 -14.94
CA ILE A 583 4.57 -27.93 -15.66
C ILE A 583 5.81 -28.01 -14.76
N PHE A 584 6.22 -26.88 -14.17
CA PHE A 584 7.50 -26.76 -13.47
C PHE A 584 7.41 -27.03 -11.97
N ASP A 585 6.22 -27.26 -11.43
CA ASP A 585 6.03 -27.74 -10.07
C ASP A 585 5.36 -29.11 -10.03
N ALA A 586 4.08 -29.19 -10.42
CA ALA A 586 3.27 -30.41 -10.26
C ALA A 586 3.86 -31.61 -11.03
N VAL A 587 4.11 -31.46 -12.33
CA VAL A 587 4.58 -32.57 -13.19
C VAL A 587 5.97 -33.01 -12.77
N LEU A 588 6.88 -32.09 -12.47
CA LEU A 588 8.23 -32.44 -12.00
C LEU A 588 8.19 -33.27 -10.71
N MET A 589 7.36 -32.89 -9.73
CA MET A 589 7.24 -33.65 -8.47
C MET A 589 6.53 -34.98 -8.66
N ALA A 590 5.51 -35.04 -9.51
CA ALA A 590 4.85 -36.30 -9.87
C ALA A 590 5.83 -37.28 -10.53
N ILE A 591 6.73 -36.80 -11.40
CA ILE A 591 7.80 -37.62 -11.99
C ILE A 591 8.76 -38.13 -10.90
N VAL A 592 9.17 -37.28 -9.95
CA VAL A 592 10.02 -37.71 -8.82
C VAL A 592 9.35 -38.83 -8.01
N MET A 593 8.07 -38.69 -7.71
CA MET A 593 7.29 -39.73 -7.04
C MET A 593 7.17 -41.00 -7.87
N ALA A 594 6.94 -40.89 -9.18
CA ALA A 594 6.86 -42.06 -10.07
C ALA A 594 8.21 -42.80 -10.17
N VAL A 595 9.32 -42.08 -10.29
CA VAL A 595 10.68 -42.63 -10.32
C VAL A 595 10.95 -43.46 -9.05
N PHE A 596 10.66 -42.92 -7.87
CA PHE A 596 10.86 -43.67 -6.62
C PHE A 596 9.82 -44.76 -6.37
N LEU A 597 8.68 -44.75 -7.08
CA LEU A 597 7.72 -45.84 -7.03
C LEU A 597 8.20 -47.05 -7.86
N ILE A 598 8.82 -46.80 -9.02
CA ILE A 598 9.37 -47.81 -9.93
C ILE A 598 10.70 -48.35 -9.37
N TRP A 599 11.65 -47.46 -9.10
CA TRP A 599 12.95 -47.79 -8.52
C TRP A 599 12.89 -47.59 -7.00
N TYR A 600 12.13 -48.46 -6.35
CA TYR A 600 11.95 -48.41 -4.91
C TYR A 600 13.17 -48.97 -4.18
N VAL A 601 13.64 -48.24 -3.17
CA VAL A 601 14.86 -48.58 -2.44
C VAL A 601 14.53 -49.50 -1.24
N ASP A 602 14.16 -50.74 -1.50
CA ASP A 602 13.80 -51.73 -0.46
C ASP A 602 15.01 -52.43 0.18
N HIS A 603 16.10 -52.62 -0.57
CA HIS A 603 17.29 -53.36 -0.14
C HIS A 603 18.23 -52.58 0.81
N LEU A 604 18.03 -51.28 1.04
CA LEU A 604 18.89 -50.46 1.91
C LEU A 604 18.46 -50.41 3.39
N GLN A 605 17.81 -51.46 3.91
CA GLN A 605 17.38 -51.49 5.30
C GLN A 605 18.56 -51.44 6.29
N TYR A 606 18.39 -50.66 7.35
CA TYR A 606 19.37 -50.53 8.43
C TYR A 606 18.93 -51.46 9.56
N LYS A 607 19.72 -52.49 9.88
CA LYS A 607 19.59 -53.23 11.13
C LYS A 607 20.39 -52.47 12.19
N ASP A 608 19.68 -51.87 13.13
CA ASP A 608 20.27 -51.26 14.31
C ASP A 608 21.00 -52.32 15.13
N GLY A 609 22.27 -52.06 15.47
CA GLY A 609 23.02 -52.80 16.47
C GLY A 609 23.34 -54.27 16.16
N SER A 610 24.62 -54.55 15.95
CA SER A 610 25.26 -55.88 15.88
C SER A 610 25.01 -56.73 14.62
N GLN A 611 26.13 -57.05 13.95
CA GLN A 611 26.30 -57.95 12.80
C GLN A 611 25.71 -57.53 11.44
N TYR A 612 26.62 -57.13 10.55
CA TYR A 612 26.42 -56.99 9.12
C TYR A 612 26.36 -58.38 8.47
N ILE A 613 25.16 -58.83 8.09
CA ILE A 613 25.00 -59.90 7.11
C ILE A 613 24.37 -59.25 5.89
N LEU A 614 25.17 -59.06 4.83
CA LEU A 614 24.64 -58.94 3.48
C LEU A 614 24.04 -60.32 3.17
N GLU A 615 22.72 -60.44 3.07
CA GLU A 615 22.14 -61.62 2.43
C GLU A 615 22.60 -61.60 0.97
N PRO A 616 23.32 -62.62 0.49
CA PRO A 616 23.68 -62.72 -0.92
C PRO A 616 22.39 -62.76 -1.74
N CYS A 617 22.30 -61.93 -2.78
CA CYS A 617 21.35 -62.21 -3.87
C CYS A 617 21.72 -63.57 -4.45
N VAL A 618 20.88 -64.58 -4.21
CA VAL A 618 20.96 -65.88 -4.88
C VAL A 618 20.71 -65.61 -6.36
N ALA A 619 21.75 -65.70 -7.17
CA ALA A 619 21.59 -65.86 -8.60
C ALA A 619 20.95 -67.25 -8.80
N GLU A 620 19.74 -67.29 -9.37
CA GLU A 620 19.16 -68.54 -9.86
C GLU A 620 20.07 -69.08 -10.96
N GLU A 621 20.88 -70.08 -10.63
CA GLU A 621 21.48 -70.97 -11.61
C GLU A 621 20.34 -71.80 -12.23
N THR A 622 19.91 -71.40 -13.43
CA THR A 622 19.13 -72.26 -14.31
C THR A 622 19.99 -73.46 -14.71
N ASN A 623 19.87 -74.56 -13.97
CA ASN A 623 20.30 -75.88 -14.39
C ASN A 623 19.40 -76.34 -15.55
N SER A 624 19.92 -76.27 -16.79
CA SER A 624 19.41 -77.06 -17.91
C SER A 624 20.14 -78.40 -17.93
N SER A 625 19.43 -79.47 -17.57
CA SER A 625 19.67 -80.83 -18.07
C SER A 625 18.63 -81.14 -19.14
#